data_AF-A0A7J9XUP0-F1
#
_entry.id   AF-A0A7J9XUP0-F1
#
_cell.length_a   1.000
_cell.length_b   1.000
_cell.length_c   1.000
_cell.angle_alpha   90.00
_cell.angle_beta   90.00
_cell.angle_gamma   90.00
#
_symmetry.space_group_name_H-M   'P 1'
#
loop_
_entity.id
_entity.type
_entity.pdbx_description
1 polymer ?
#
loop_
_entity_poly.entity_id
_entity_poly.type
_entity_poly.pdbx_seq_one_letter_code
_entity_poly.pdbx_strand_id
1 'polypeptide(L)'
;MHGEFSWRGATGYVVCHVYDDRPPILTAGNPTTGLTISAGDGYGVTAEHLSFARDLADKARRYADECERFAVQPAGEVIPGAA
;
A
#
# COMPACT_ATOMS: atom_id res chain seq x y z
N MET A 1 -0.94 14.19 18.99
CA MET A 1 -1.41 13.23 17.95
C MET A 1 -2.52 13.95 17.22
N HIS A 2 -2.34 14.33 15.95
CA HIS A 2 -3.40 14.97 15.17
C HIS A 2 -3.52 14.31 13.80
N GLY A 3 -4.54 13.44 13.69
CA GLY A 3 -4.90 12.74 12.46
C GLY A 3 -4.28 11.34 12.36
N GLU A 4 -5.12 10.32 12.48
CA GLU A 4 -4.83 8.98 12.00
C GLU A 4 -5.85 8.65 10.92
N PHE A 5 -5.38 8.35 9.71
CA PHE A 5 -6.22 7.71 8.71
C PHE A 5 -5.84 6.24 8.71
N SER A 6 -6.68 5.42 9.33
CA SER A 6 -6.46 3.99 9.42
C SER A 6 -7.56 3.20 8.75
N TRP A 7 -7.13 2.15 8.06
CA TRP A 7 -7.96 1.04 7.65
C TRP A 7 -7.44 -0.21 8.34
N ARG A 8 -8.35 -1.01 8.89
CA ARG A 8 -8.06 -2.32 9.46
C ARG A 8 -9.06 -3.32 8.90
N GLY A 9 -8.55 -4.35 8.23
CA GLY A 9 -9.30 -5.51 7.79
C GLY A 9 -8.94 -6.74 8.64
N ALA A 10 -9.64 -7.86 8.39
CA ALA A 10 -9.39 -9.12 9.08
C ALA A 10 -7.96 -9.65 8.88
N THR A 11 -7.33 -9.30 7.75
CA THR A 11 -6.03 -9.83 7.33
C THR A 11 -4.93 -8.78 7.27
N GLY A 12 -5.21 -7.51 7.58
CA GLY A 12 -4.22 -6.45 7.42
C GLY A 12 -4.65 -5.08 7.89
N TYR A 13 -3.74 -4.12 7.77
CA TYR A 13 -3.95 -2.75 8.17
C TYR A 13 -3.11 -1.79 7.32
N VAL A 14 -3.59 -0.56 7.21
CA VAL A 14 -2.89 0.59 6.64
C VAL A 14 -3.17 1.77 7.54
N VAL A 15 -2.12 2.48 7.95
CA VAL A 15 -2.21 3.63 8.85
C VAL A 15 -1.31 4.75 8.31
N CYS A 16 -1.89 5.92 8.10
CA CYS A 16 -1.13 7.15 7.85
C CYS A 16 -1.10 7.97 9.14
N HIS A 17 0.09 8.08 9.73
CA HIS A 17 0.35 8.92 10.89
C HIS A 17 0.70 10.32 10.42
N VAL A 18 -0.13 11.29 10.81
CA VAL A 18 0.05 12.70 10.48
C VAL A 18 0.52 13.45 11.74
N TYR A 19 1.43 14.40 11.52
CA TYR A 19 2.06 15.20 12.55
C TYR A 19 2.13 16.65 12.10
N ASP A 20 2.11 17.58 13.05
CA ASP A 20 2.17 19.02 12.74
C ASP A 20 3.61 19.51 12.48
N ASP A 21 4.61 18.79 12.98
CA ASP A 21 6.01 19.21 13.05
C ASP A 21 6.98 18.32 12.26
N ARG A 22 6.48 17.27 11.60
CA ARG A 22 7.31 16.31 10.85
C ARG A 22 6.56 15.68 9.67
N PRO A 23 7.26 15.16 8.66
CA PRO A 23 6.65 14.44 7.55
C PRO A 23 5.78 13.25 8.01
N PRO A 24 4.70 12.94 7.27
CA PRO A 24 3.82 11.82 7.60
C PRO A 24 4.56 10.48 7.47
N ILE A 25 4.08 9.50 8.22
CA ILE A 25 4.56 8.11 8.14
C ILE A 25 3.42 7.22 7.70
N LEU A 26 3.63 6.46 6.62
CA LEU A 26 2.72 5.42 6.19
C LEU A 26 3.21 4.07 6.71
N THR A 27 2.37 3.36 7.45
CA THR A 27 2.62 1.99 7.87
C THR A 27 1.54 1.08 7.31
N ALA A 28 1.92 0.00 6.64
CA ALA A 28 1.01 -0.99 6.10
C ALA A 28 1.52 -2.40 6.45
N GLY A 29 0.62 -3.34 6.67
CA GLY A 29 1.03 -4.69 7.01
C GLY A 29 -0.09 -5.65 7.29
N ASN A 30 0.30 -6.84 7.72
CA ASN A 30 -0.54 -7.93 8.19
C ASN A 30 0.06 -8.48 9.50
N PRO A 31 -0.48 -9.55 10.10
CA PRO A 31 0.04 -10.08 11.36
C PRO A 31 1.51 -10.54 11.32
N THR A 32 2.08 -10.81 10.14
CA THR A 32 3.43 -11.39 10.00
C THR A 32 4.43 -10.49 9.28
N THR A 33 3.95 -9.46 8.58
CA THR A 33 4.78 -8.58 7.75
C THR A 33 4.32 -7.13 7.89
N GLY A 34 5.26 -6.22 8.04
CA GLY A 34 5.01 -4.77 8.06
C GLY A 34 5.98 -4.02 7.15
N LEU A 35 5.49 -2.94 6.56
CA LEU A 35 6.22 -1.97 5.77
C LEU A 35 5.95 -0.59 6.36
N THR A 36 7.00 0.22 6.51
CA THR A 36 6.89 1.63 6.88
C THR A 36 7.61 2.49 5.85
N ILE A 37 6.97 3.58 5.43
CA ILE A 37 7.49 4.57 4.48
C ILE A 37 7.49 5.93 5.15
N SER A 38 8.63 6.61 5.11
CA SER A 38 8.82 7.97 5.61
C SER A 38 9.77 8.73 4.69
N ALA A 39 9.66 10.06 4.67
CA ALA A 39 10.68 10.91 4.04
C ALA A 39 12.05 10.66 4.71
N GLY A 40 13.07 10.36 3.92
CA GLY A 40 14.37 9.90 4.43
C GLY A 40 15.23 11.02 5.02
N ASP A 41 15.00 12.26 4.61
CA ASP A 41 15.77 13.43 5.04
C ASP A 41 15.27 14.05 6.36
N GLY A 42 14.09 13.65 6.86
CA GLY A 42 13.56 14.04 8.17
C GLY A 42 13.14 15.51 8.31
N TYR A 43 13.42 16.37 7.33
CA TYR A 43 13.20 17.82 7.42
C TYR A 43 12.11 18.35 6.47
N GLY A 44 11.58 17.54 5.54
CA GLY A 44 10.47 18.00 4.71
C GLY A 44 9.91 16.99 3.71
N VAL A 45 8.71 17.27 3.21
CA VAL A 45 8.16 16.59 2.03
C VAL A 45 8.58 17.38 0.80
N THR A 46 9.34 16.75 -0.09
CA THR A 46 9.78 17.35 -1.35
C THR A 46 8.81 16.99 -2.48
N ALA A 47 8.95 17.65 -3.63
CA ALA A 47 8.20 17.29 -4.83
C ALA A 47 8.45 15.84 -5.27
N GLU A 48 9.67 15.33 -5.09
CA GLU A 48 10.03 13.95 -5.39
C GLU A 48 9.33 12.95 -4.47
N HIS A 49 9.31 13.24 -3.16
CA HIS A 49 8.54 12.44 -2.20
C HIS A 49 7.04 12.39 -2.57
N LEU A 50 6.47 13.52 -2.99
CA LEU A 50 5.07 13.58 -3.43
C LEU A 50 4.83 12.80 -4.73
N SER A 51 5.75 12.90 -5.71
CA SER A 51 5.68 12.15 -6.96
C SER A 51 5.73 10.65 -6.70
N PHE A 52 6.67 10.21 -5.87
CA PHE A 52 6.79 8.82 -5.45
C PHE A 52 5.54 8.31 -4.74
N ALA A 53 4.97 9.09 -3.81
CA ALA A 53 3.76 8.71 -3.10
C ALA A 53 2.56 8.53 -4.04
N ARG A 54 2.42 9.40 -5.06
CA ARG A 54 1.38 9.29 -6.09
C ARG A 54 1.58 8.05 -6.95
N ASP A 55 2.80 7.82 -7.42
CA ASP A 55 3.12 6.62 -8.20
C ASP A 55 2.84 5.34 -7.42
N LEU A 56 3.20 5.30 -6.13
CA LEU A 56 2.91 4.17 -5.26
C LEU A 56 1.40 3.91 -5.15
N ALA A 57 0.60 4.97 -4.93
CA ALA A 57 -0.86 4.85 -4.83
C ALA A 57 -1.46 4.31 -6.15
N ASP A 58 -1.00 4.81 -7.29
CA ASP A 58 -1.46 4.36 -8.61
C ASP A 58 -1.09 2.89 -8.86
N LYS A 59 0.12 2.47 -8.50
CA LYS A 59 0.54 1.06 -8.63
C LYS A 59 -0.23 0.14 -7.68
N ALA A 60 -0.46 0.57 -6.44
CA ALA A 60 -1.24 -0.20 -5.47
C ALA A 60 -2.69 -0.39 -5.94
N ARG A 61 -3.31 0.67 -6.48
CA ARG A 61 -4.65 0.58 -7.09
C ARG A 61 -4.66 -0.40 -8.26
N ARG A 62 -3.71 -0.29 -9.18
CA ARG A 62 -3.63 -1.21 -10.33
C ARG A 62 -3.43 -2.65 -9.92
N TYR A 63 -2.65 -2.90 -8.86
CA TYR A 63 -2.52 -4.24 -8.29
C TYR A 63 -3.86 -4.78 -7.76
N ALA A 64 -4.63 -3.95 -7.04
CA ALA A 64 -5.95 -4.34 -6.55
C ALA A 64 -6.90 -4.68 -7.72
N ASP A 65 -6.94 -3.83 -8.76
CA ASP A 65 -7.76 -4.07 -9.96
C ASP A 65 -7.40 -5.43 -10.63
N GLU A 66 -6.10 -5.77 -10.73
CA GLU A 66 -5.67 -7.06 -11.27
C GLU A 66 -6.04 -8.24 -10.35
N CYS A 67 -5.93 -8.09 -9.03
CA CYS A 67 -6.37 -9.11 -8.08
C CYS A 67 -7.86 -9.41 -8.22
N GLU A 68 -8.69 -8.38 -8.35
CA GLU A 68 -10.13 -8.53 -8.60
C GLU A 68 -10.38 -9.26 -9.93
N ARG A 69 -9.64 -8.89 -10.99
CA ARG A 69 -9.72 -9.55 -12.29
C ARG A 69 -9.41 -11.05 -12.22
N PHE A 70 -8.42 -11.46 -11.42
CA PHE A 70 -8.08 -12.87 -11.23
C PHE A 70 -9.05 -13.60 -10.28
N ALA A 71 -9.64 -12.92 -9.30
CA ALA A 71 -10.60 -13.51 -8.38
C ALA A 71 -11.93 -13.90 -9.06
N VAL A 72 -12.31 -13.20 -10.14
CA VAL A 72 -13.52 -13.47 -10.92
C VAL A 72 -13.27 -14.46 -12.07
N GLN A 73 -12.02 -14.76 -12.40
CA GLN A 73 -11.71 -15.82 -13.36
C GLN A 73 -11.99 -17.19 -12.71
N PRO A 74 -12.73 -18.09 -13.39
CA PRO A 74 -12.96 -19.43 -12.86
C PRO A 74 -11.61 -20.12 -12.64
N ALA A 75 -11.44 -20.73 -11.47
CA ALA A 75 -10.27 -21.53 -11.17
C ALA A 75 -10.19 -22.71 -12.15
N GLY A 76 -9.28 -22.61 -13.11
CA GLY A 76 -8.86 -23.72 -13.97
C GLY A 76 -9.45 -23.72 -15.36
N GLU A 77 -8.70 -23.14 -16.31
CA GLU A 77 -8.38 -23.91 -17.50
C GLU A 77 -7.03 -24.59 -17.23
N VAL A 78 -7.08 -25.87 -16.86
CA VAL A 78 -5.91 -26.74 -16.93
C VAL A 78 -5.56 -26.81 -18.41
N ILE A 79 -4.45 -26.18 -18.83
CA ILE A 79 -3.91 -26.40 -20.17
C ILE A 79 -3.57 -27.89 -20.26
N PRO A 80 -4.26 -28.71 -21.07
CA PRO A 80 -3.90 -30.10 -21.24
C PRO A 80 -2.61 -30.13 -22.06
N GLY A 81 -1.49 -30.60 -21.47
CA GLY A 81 -0.28 -30.89 -22.27
C GLY A 81 1.09 -30.57 -21.67
N ALA A 82 1.22 -30.29 -20.37
CA ALA A 82 2.53 -30.29 -19.71
C ALA A 82 2.68 -31.57 -18.87
N ALA A 83 3.01 -32.68 -19.55
CA ALA A 83 3.63 -33.86 -18.96
C ALA A 83 5.05 -33.98 -19.52
#